data_AF-A0A971XZ78-F1
#
_entry.id   AF-A0A971XZ78-F1
#
_cell.length_a   1.000
_cell.length_b   1.000
_cell.length_c   1.000
_cell.angle_alpha   90.00
_cell.angle_beta   90.00
_cell.angle_gamma   90.00
#
_symmetry.space_group_name_H-M   'P 1'
#
loop_
_entity.id
_entity.type
_entity.pdbx_description
1 polymer ?
#
loop_
_entity_poly.entity_id
_entity_poly.type
_entity_poly.pdbx_seq_one_letter_code
_entity_poly.pdbx_strand_id
1 'polypeptide(L)'
;MQNLLQKTRRLNKFLQRSGGQTVALEDLVNILEELLESDVLLINDQGEVMANSPSLGEASDIDFPRDLSDTLLSLEGSLANLTEGTEDLFPGKFSLIVPVSGGNQRLGNLVLSRKNKYDIADLIIAELGATITGLGVLRAKEAILEEENRKRAVVKMALDTLSYSEQEAVEHIFNELDGKEGFLVASKIADKVGITRSVIVNALRKFESAGVIESRSLGMKGTFIRILNDQLLPELEKLRNR
;
A
#
# COMPACT_ATOMS: atom_id res chain seq x y z
N MET A 1 17.88 -31.89 10.71
CA MET A 1 16.45 -31.79 10.36
C MET A 1 15.70 -31.12 11.50
N GLN A 2 15.07 -29.97 11.24
CA GLN A 2 14.16 -29.37 12.21
C GLN A 2 12.85 -30.17 12.26
N ASN A 3 12.37 -30.51 13.45
CA ASN A 3 11.04 -31.12 13.60
C ASN A 3 9.95 -30.06 13.34
N LEU A 4 8.76 -30.46 12.89
CA LEU A 4 7.60 -29.61 12.61
C LEU A 4 7.38 -28.54 13.68
N LEU A 5 7.42 -28.93 14.96
CA LEU A 5 7.27 -28.00 16.09
C LEU A 5 8.30 -26.86 16.09
N GLN A 6 9.55 -27.13 15.68
CA GLN A 6 10.59 -26.10 15.57
C GLN A 6 10.30 -25.15 14.42
N LYS A 7 9.84 -25.68 13.27
CA LYS A 7 9.42 -24.86 12.12
C LYS A 7 8.26 -23.94 12.51
N THR A 8 7.22 -24.47 13.16
CA THR A 8 6.08 -23.69 13.67
C THR A 8 6.52 -22.61 14.66
N ARG A 9 7.42 -22.94 15.61
CA ARG A 9 7.95 -21.97 16.57
C ARG A 9 8.74 -20.86 15.89
N ARG A 10 9.44 -21.14 14.79
CA ARG A 10 10.17 -20.14 14.02
C ARG A 10 9.23 -19.13 13.38
N LEU A 11 8.16 -19.60 12.71
CA LEU A 11 7.12 -18.75 12.14
C LEU A 11 6.41 -17.90 13.21
N ASN A 12 6.05 -18.51 14.35
CA ASN A 12 5.42 -17.77 15.45
C ASN A 12 6.33 -16.68 16.03
N LYS A 13 7.63 -16.96 16.18
CA LYS A 13 8.60 -15.96 16.64
C LYS A 13 8.73 -14.80 15.65
N PHE A 14 8.67 -15.07 14.35
CA PHE A 14 8.66 -14.03 13.33
C PHE A 14 7.45 -13.11 13.50
N LEU A 15 6.24 -13.66 13.56
CA LEU A 15 5.01 -12.88 13.77
C LEU A 15 5.03 -12.08 15.09
N GLN A 16 5.56 -12.66 16.17
CA GLN A 16 5.63 -12.00 17.47
C GLN A 16 6.65 -10.85 17.50
N ARG A 17 7.76 -10.97 16.77
CA ARG A 17 8.79 -9.93 16.68
C ARG A 17 8.30 -8.67 15.97
N SER A 18 7.35 -8.82 15.04
CA SER A 18 6.76 -7.68 14.35
C SER A 18 6.06 -6.71 15.31
N GLY A 19 5.76 -7.08 16.56
CA GLY A 19 5.44 -6.10 17.62
C GLY A 19 4.22 -5.20 17.36
N GLY A 20 3.32 -5.59 16.46
CA GLY A 20 2.19 -4.78 16.01
C GLY A 20 2.46 -3.92 14.77
N GLN A 21 3.68 -3.89 14.25
CA GLN A 21 4.04 -3.28 12.97
C GLN A 21 3.65 -4.18 11.78
N THR A 22 3.72 -3.61 10.57
CA THR A 22 3.50 -4.32 9.31
C THR A 22 4.48 -5.48 9.19
N VAL A 23 3.99 -6.61 8.67
CA VAL A 23 4.83 -7.78 8.41
C VAL A 23 5.54 -7.55 7.08
N ALA A 24 6.87 -7.58 7.08
CA ALA A 24 7.65 -7.58 5.84
C ALA A 24 7.40 -8.92 5.12
N LEU A 25 6.70 -8.86 3.98
CA LEU A 25 6.31 -10.05 3.23
C LEU A 25 7.54 -10.77 2.67
N GLU A 26 8.57 -10.02 2.30
CA GLU A 26 9.85 -10.55 1.83
C GLU A 26 10.53 -11.42 2.89
N ASP A 27 10.58 -10.96 4.14
CA ASP A 27 11.16 -11.73 5.24
C ASP A 27 10.38 -13.03 5.50
N LEU A 28 9.06 -12.98 5.38
CA LEU A 28 8.21 -14.17 5.54
C LEU A 28 8.49 -15.18 4.43
N VAL A 29 8.55 -14.71 3.19
CA VAL A 29 8.85 -15.53 2.01
C VAL A 29 10.23 -16.20 2.16
N ASN A 30 11.26 -15.46 2.60
CA ASN A 30 12.58 -15.99 2.89
C ASN A 30 12.55 -17.07 3.99
N ILE A 31 11.78 -16.86 5.05
CA ILE A 31 11.62 -17.86 6.12
C ILE A 31 10.92 -19.11 5.59
N LEU A 32 9.90 -18.97 4.74
CA LEU A 32 9.18 -20.10 4.16
C LEU A 32 10.06 -20.89 3.19
N GLU A 33 10.86 -20.21 2.37
CA GLU A 33 11.86 -20.85 1.50
C GLU A 33 12.80 -21.73 2.31
N GLU A 34 13.39 -21.21 3.39
CA GLU A 34 14.29 -21.99 4.25
C GLU A 34 13.58 -23.15 4.97
N LEU A 35 12.35 -22.94 5.44
CA LEU A 35 11.62 -23.94 6.22
C LEU A 35 11.09 -25.09 5.35
N LEU A 36 10.72 -24.80 4.11
CA LEU A 36 10.11 -25.75 3.18
C LEU A 36 11.06 -26.23 2.09
N GLU A 37 12.28 -25.68 2.04
CA GLU A 37 13.29 -25.96 1.01
C GLU A 37 12.67 -25.85 -0.40
N SER A 38 11.93 -24.75 -0.60
CA SER A 38 11.09 -24.50 -1.77
C SER A 38 11.27 -23.09 -2.27
N ASP A 39 11.19 -22.91 -3.57
CA ASP A 39 10.95 -21.58 -4.13
C ASP A 39 9.56 -21.12 -3.71
N VAL A 40 9.40 -19.86 -3.36
CA VAL A 40 8.15 -19.32 -2.81
C VAL A 40 7.79 -18.04 -3.55
N LEU A 41 6.54 -17.96 -3.98
CA LEU A 41 5.97 -16.83 -4.69
C LEU A 41 4.66 -16.43 -4.03
N LEU A 42 4.52 -15.16 -3.69
CA LEU A 42 3.28 -14.57 -3.18
C LEU A 42 2.66 -13.70 -4.27
N ILE A 43 1.45 -14.05 -4.69
CA ILE A 43 0.66 -13.29 -5.67
C ILE A 43 -0.59 -12.71 -5.00
N ASN A 44 -0.99 -11.50 -5.40
CA ASN A 44 -2.23 -10.89 -4.95
C ASN A 44 -3.45 -11.43 -5.74
N ASP A 45 -4.64 -10.91 -5.42
CA ASP A 45 -5.90 -11.21 -6.10
C ASP A 45 -6.01 -10.62 -7.52
N GLN A 46 -5.01 -9.87 -7.98
CA GLN A 46 -4.90 -9.32 -9.33
C GLN A 46 -3.86 -10.05 -10.18
N GLY A 47 -3.19 -11.06 -9.62
CA GLY A 47 -2.12 -11.81 -10.29
C GLY A 47 -0.75 -11.11 -10.29
N GLU A 48 -0.59 -10.03 -9.53
CA GLU A 48 0.69 -9.34 -9.37
C GLU A 48 1.53 -10.02 -8.28
N VAL A 49 2.83 -10.12 -8.53
CA VAL A 49 3.79 -10.66 -7.55
C VAL A 49 4.04 -9.63 -6.45
N MET A 50 3.67 -9.97 -5.21
CA MET A 50 3.90 -9.12 -4.03
C MET A 50 5.29 -9.35 -3.43
N ALA A 51 5.74 -10.61 -3.42
CA ALA A 51 7.04 -11.01 -2.87
C ALA A 51 7.44 -12.39 -3.44
N ASN A 52 8.73 -12.64 -3.53
CA ASN A 52 9.27 -13.90 -4.04
C ASN A 52 10.57 -14.28 -3.32
N SER A 53 10.90 -15.58 -3.36
CA SER A 53 12.15 -16.07 -2.80
C SER A 53 13.34 -15.60 -3.65
N PRO A 54 14.49 -15.26 -3.02
CA PRO A 54 15.73 -14.91 -3.72
C PRO A 54 16.16 -15.91 -4.79
N SER A 55 15.82 -17.20 -4.62
CA SER A 55 16.08 -18.25 -5.60
C SER A 55 15.40 -18.04 -6.96
N LEU A 56 14.32 -17.26 -7.01
CA LEU A 56 13.54 -16.98 -8.23
C LEU A 56 13.98 -15.70 -8.96
N GLY A 57 14.93 -14.94 -8.43
CA GLY A 57 15.37 -13.66 -9.03
C GLY A 57 14.55 -12.46 -8.54
N GLU A 58 14.44 -11.41 -9.35
CA GLU A 58 13.65 -10.22 -9.01
C GLU A 58 12.16 -10.43 -9.34
N ALA A 59 11.27 -9.96 -8.46
CA ALA A 59 9.82 -10.08 -8.62
C ALA A 59 9.31 -9.50 -9.95
N SER A 60 9.94 -8.43 -10.45
CA SER A 60 9.55 -7.75 -11.70
C SER A 60 9.75 -8.58 -12.96
N ASP A 61 10.61 -9.62 -12.89
CA ASP A 61 10.95 -10.46 -14.03
C ASP A 61 10.04 -11.69 -14.13
N ILE A 62 9.17 -11.92 -13.14
CA ILE A 62 8.26 -13.07 -13.08
C ILE A 62 6.91 -12.68 -13.69
N ASP A 63 6.69 -13.08 -14.94
CA ASP A 63 5.38 -12.97 -15.57
C ASP A 63 4.47 -14.13 -15.13
N PHE A 64 3.55 -13.86 -14.22
CA PHE A 64 2.60 -14.86 -13.73
C PHE A 64 1.35 -14.88 -14.63
N PRO A 65 1.02 -16.02 -15.28
CA PRO A 65 -0.11 -16.09 -16.19
C PRO A 65 -1.44 -15.71 -15.53
N ARG A 66 -2.17 -14.76 -16.13
CA ARG A 66 -3.48 -14.31 -15.61
C ARG A 66 -4.51 -15.43 -15.54
N ASP A 67 -4.55 -16.30 -16.55
CA ASP A 67 -5.48 -17.43 -16.59
C ASP A 67 -5.24 -18.39 -15.41
N LEU A 68 -3.98 -18.56 -15.01
CA LEU A 68 -3.63 -19.33 -13.83
C LEU A 68 -4.09 -18.59 -12.58
N SER A 69 -3.81 -17.29 -12.46
CA SER A 69 -4.25 -16.47 -11.32
C SER A 69 -5.75 -16.58 -11.05
N ASP A 70 -6.59 -16.41 -12.08
CA ASP A 70 -8.04 -16.53 -11.97
C ASP A 70 -8.47 -17.92 -11.51
N THR A 71 -7.83 -18.95 -12.06
CA THR A 71 -8.06 -20.35 -11.65
C THR A 71 -7.71 -20.54 -10.17
N LEU A 72 -6.58 -19.99 -9.70
CA LEU A 72 -6.15 -20.13 -8.32
C LEU A 72 -7.09 -19.42 -7.33
N LEU A 73 -7.70 -18.31 -7.72
CA LEU A 73 -8.68 -17.61 -6.89
C LEU A 73 -9.95 -18.41 -6.64
N SER A 74 -10.31 -19.31 -7.57
CA SER A 74 -11.47 -20.20 -7.41
C SER A 74 -11.23 -21.36 -6.42
N LEU A 75 -9.97 -21.60 -6.01
CA LEU A 75 -9.63 -22.71 -5.12
C LEU A 75 -10.01 -22.40 -3.68
N GLU A 76 -10.81 -23.28 -3.06
CA GLU A 76 -11.20 -23.14 -1.65
C GLU A 76 -10.14 -23.64 -0.67
N GLY A 77 -9.21 -24.49 -1.11
CA GLY A 77 -8.23 -25.15 -0.24
C GLY A 77 -6.87 -25.33 -0.89
N SER A 78 -5.92 -25.80 -0.09
CA SER A 78 -4.54 -26.05 -0.52
C SER A 78 -4.44 -27.23 -1.47
N LEU A 79 -3.73 -27.05 -2.58
CA LEU A 79 -3.44 -28.10 -3.55
C LEU A 79 -1.95 -28.43 -3.54
N ALA A 80 -1.61 -29.68 -3.26
CA ALA A 80 -0.23 -30.12 -3.11
C ALA A 80 0.19 -31.07 -4.23
N ASN A 81 1.49 -31.08 -4.52
CA ASN A 81 2.12 -32.00 -5.47
C ASN A 81 1.57 -31.89 -6.89
N LEU A 82 1.14 -30.69 -7.27
CA LEU A 82 0.74 -30.39 -8.65
C LEU A 82 1.97 -30.46 -9.55
N THR A 83 1.75 -30.92 -10.77
CA THR A 83 2.75 -30.98 -11.83
C THR A 83 2.15 -30.36 -13.09
N GLU A 84 0.93 -30.76 -13.43
CA GLU A 84 0.14 -30.15 -14.50
C GLU A 84 -0.32 -28.72 -14.14
N GLY A 85 -0.28 -27.81 -15.12
CA GLY A 85 -0.74 -26.41 -14.98
C GLY A 85 0.24 -25.44 -14.33
N THR A 86 1.37 -25.93 -13.78
CA THR A 86 2.46 -25.11 -13.25
C THR A 86 3.80 -25.33 -13.95
N GLU A 87 3.80 -26.13 -15.03
CA GLU A 87 5.00 -26.58 -15.75
C GLU A 87 5.79 -25.43 -16.36
N ASP A 88 5.10 -24.44 -16.92
CA ASP A 88 5.72 -23.26 -17.54
C ASP A 88 6.41 -22.37 -16.51
N LEU A 89 5.87 -22.32 -15.28
CA LEU A 89 6.44 -21.55 -14.17
C LEU A 89 7.57 -22.30 -13.47
N PHE A 90 7.39 -23.61 -13.26
CA PHE A 90 8.27 -24.45 -12.44
C PHE A 90 8.54 -25.80 -13.11
N PRO A 91 9.33 -25.83 -14.20
CA PRO A 91 9.54 -27.03 -15.00
C PRO A 91 10.21 -28.15 -14.19
N GLY A 92 9.57 -29.33 -14.17
CA GLY A 92 10.09 -30.52 -13.50
C GLY A 92 10.07 -30.46 -11.97
N LYS A 93 9.27 -29.57 -11.37
CA LYS A 93 9.09 -29.45 -9.92
C LYS A 93 7.65 -29.82 -9.52
N PHE A 94 7.47 -30.20 -8.26
CA PHE A 94 6.17 -30.28 -7.63
C PHE A 94 5.79 -28.90 -7.11
N SER A 95 4.54 -28.49 -7.33
CA SER A 95 3.99 -27.25 -6.82
C SER A 95 3.04 -27.48 -5.65
N LEU A 96 3.05 -26.55 -4.70
CA LEU A 96 2.08 -26.43 -3.62
C LEU A 96 1.44 -25.05 -3.71
N ILE A 97 0.12 -25.02 -3.80
CA ILE A 97 -0.67 -23.80 -3.90
C ILE A 97 -1.50 -23.68 -2.64
N VAL A 98 -1.35 -22.56 -1.95
CA VAL A 98 -2.07 -22.30 -0.70
C VAL A 98 -2.83 -20.97 -0.82
N PRO A 99 -4.16 -21.00 -0.70
CA PRO A 99 -4.99 -19.81 -0.59
C PRO A 99 -4.52 -18.86 0.52
N VAL A 100 -4.35 -17.58 0.20
CA VAL A 100 -4.11 -16.54 1.22
C VAL A 100 -5.40 -15.77 1.42
N SER A 101 -6.02 -15.95 2.59
CA SER A 101 -7.28 -15.30 2.96
C SER A 101 -7.11 -14.51 4.25
N GLY A 102 -7.86 -13.41 4.37
CA GLY A 102 -7.87 -12.59 5.58
C GLY A 102 -9.09 -11.68 5.60
N GLY A 103 -9.65 -11.40 6.78
CA GLY A 103 -10.79 -10.49 6.90
C GLY A 103 -12.04 -10.96 6.14
N ASN A 104 -12.20 -12.28 6.02
CA ASN A 104 -13.27 -12.93 5.25
C ASN A 104 -13.24 -12.65 3.73
N GLN A 105 -12.08 -12.31 3.18
CA GLN A 105 -11.86 -12.14 1.74
C GLN A 105 -10.60 -12.91 1.28
N ARG A 106 -10.57 -13.30 0.00
CA ARG A 106 -9.38 -13.84 -0.66
C ARG A 106 -8.44 -12.68 -0.95
N LEU A 107 -7.19 -12.79 -0.52
CA LEU A 107 -6.15 -11.77 -0.69
C LEU A 107 -5.14 -12.15 -1.78
N GLY A 108 -5.05 -13.43 -2.12
CA GLY A 108 -4.10 -13.91 -3.10
C GLY A 108 -3.77 -15.39 -2.93
N ASN A 109 -2.59 -15.79 -3.37
CA ASN A 109 -2.10 -17.17 -3.28
C ASN A 109 -0.62 -17.21 -2.93
N LEU A 110 -0.24 -18.21 -2.15
CA LEU A 110 1.15 -18.61 -1.97
C LEU A 110 1.40 -19.81 -2.88
N VAL A 111 2.35 -19.65 -3.80
CA VAL A 111 2.75 -20.67 -4.77
C VAL A 111 4.17 -21.11 -4.43
N LEU A 112 4.34 -22.37 -4.09
CA LEU A 112 5.63 -22.95 -3.76
C LEU A 112 6.02 -23.99 -4.79
N SER A 113 7.32 -24.14 -5.05
CA SER A 113 7.81 -25.23 -5.89
C SER A 113 9.12 -25.84 -5.38
N ARG A 114 9.25 -27.17 -5.48
CA ARG A 114 10.51 -27.88 -5.21
C ARG A 114 10.57 -29.22 -5.95
N LYS A 115 11.75 -29.84 -5.99
CA LYS A 115 11.96 -31.13 -6.70
C LYS A 115 11.29 -32.34 -6.02
N ASN A 116 11.10 -32.28 -4.71
CA ASN A 116 10.54 -33.37 -3.91
C ASN A 116 9.07 -33.14 -3.57
N LYS A 117 8.29 -34.21 -3.42
CA LYS A 117 6.88 -34.11 -3.01
C LYS A 117 6.74 -33.45 -1.63
N TYR A 118 5.72 -32.62 -1.48
CA TYR A 118 5.25 -32.04 -0.23
C TYR A 118 4.51 -33.09 0.61
N ASP A 119 4.83 -33.14 1.90
CA ASP A 119 4.13 -33.96 2.88
C ASP A 119 3.16 -33.11 3.72
N ILE A 120 2.40 -33.76 4.60
CA ILE A 120 1.42 -33.08 5.47
C ILE A 120 2.10 -32.04 6.37
N ALA A 121 3.33 -32.29 6.83
CA ALA A 121 4.05 -31.35 7.68
C ALA A 121 4.41 -30.07 6.92
N ASP A 122 4.76 -30.19 5.63
CA ASP A 122 4.99 -29.05 4.76
C ASP A 122 3.70 -28.25 4.52
N LEU A 123 2.57 -28.92 4.27
CA LEU A 123 1.27 -28.27 4.08
C LEU A 123 0.88 -27.45 5.32
N ILE A 124 1.06 -28.01 6.53
CA ILE A 124 0.78 -27.30 7.79
C ILE A 124 1.61 -26.00 7.90
N ILE A 125 2.89 -26.06 7.52
CA ILE A 125 3.77 -24.90 7.58
C ILE A 125 3.40 -23.87 6.51
N ALA A 126 3.03 -24.31 5.30
CA ALA A 126 2.60 -23.43 4.23
C ALA A 126 1.26 -22.73 4.54
N GLU A 127 0.28 -23.43 5.10
CA GLU A 127 -1.01 -22.85 5.53
C GLU A 127 -0.85 -21.88 6.71
N LEU A 128 0.04 -22.21 7.65
CA LEU A 128 0.39 -21.27 8.71
C LEU A 128 1.06 -20.01 8.12
N GLY A 129 1.96 -20.19 7.16
CA GLY A 129 2.57 -19.10 6.40
C GLY A 129 1.55 -18.23 5.67
N ALA A 130 0.58 -18.84 4.99
CA ALA A 130 -0.50 -18.15 4.31
C ALA A 130 -1.39 -17.36 5.28
N THR A 131 -1.67 -17.91 6.47
CA THR A 131 -2.42 -17.19 7.52
C THR A 131 -1.65 -15.97 8.04
N ILE A 132 -0.35 -16.11 8.28
CA ILE A 132 0.53 -15.01 8.71
C ILE A 132 0.61 -13.94 7.62
N THR A 133 0.69 -14.37 6.36
CA THR A 133 0.67 -13.49 5.18
C THR A 133 -0.62 -12.68 5.13
N GLY A 134 -1.77 -13.34 5.25
CA GLY A 134 -3.07 -12.68 5.22
C GLY A 134 -3.22 -11.63 6.32
N LEU A 135 -2.75 -11.94 7.53
CA LEU A 135 -2.68 -10.97 8.63
C LEU A 135 -1.75 -9.79 8.32
N GLY A 136 -0.60 -10.05 7.72
CA GLY A 136 0.35 -9.02 7.28
C GLY A 136 -0.24 -8.04 6.27
N VAL A 137 -0.91 -8.58 5.24
CA VAL A 137 -1.60 -7.80 4.20
C VAL A 137 -2.72 -6.94 4.78
N LEU A 138 -3.55 -7.48 5.69
CA LEU A 138 -4.60 -6.68 6.34
C LEU A 138 -4.01 -5.52 7.15
N ARG A 139 -2.95 -5.77 7.93
CA ARG A 139 -2.27 -4.71 8.70
C ARG A 139 -1.67 -3.63 7.81
N ALA A 140 -1.08 -4.02 6.68
CA ALA A 140 -0.56 -3.05 5.72
C ALA A 140 -1.68 -2.16 5.15
N LYS A 141 -2.83 -2.76 4.81
CA LYS A 141 -4.01 -2.03 4.35
C LYS A 141 -4.57 -1.08 5.41
N GLU A 142 -4.63 -1.52 6.67
CA GLU A 142 -5.04 -0.67 7.80
C GLU A 142 -4.09 0.51 8.00
N ALA A 143 -2.77 0.28 7.95
CA ALA A 143 -1.77 1.33 8.10
C ALA A 143 -1.85 2.38 6.98
N ILE A 144 -2.07 1.95 5.73
CA ILE A 144 -2.28 2.86 4.59
C ILE A 144 -3.54 3.71 4.82
N LEU A 145 -4.64 3.08 5.24
CA LEU A 145 -5.89 3.77 5.51
C LEU A 145 -5.78 4.75 6.68
N GLU A 146 -5.07 4.38 7.75
CA GLU A 146 -4.80 5.25 8.90
C GLU A 146 -3.97 6.47 8.47
N GLU A 147 -2.95 6.28 7.64
CA GLU A 147 -2.14 7.36 7.09
C GLU A 147 -2.98 8.31 6.22
N GLU A 148 -3.81 7.78 5.33
CA GLU A 148 -4.74 8.59 4.52
C GLU A 148 -5.72 9.38 5.40
N ASN A 149 -6.30 8.75 6.42
CA ASN A 149 -7.19 9.41 7.35
C ASN A 149 -6.48 10.49 8.15
N ARG A 150 -5.23 10.26 8.56
CA ARG A 150 -4.39 11.25 9.23
C ARG A 150 -4.13 12.45 8.32
N LYS A 151 -3.75 12.21 7.05
CA LYS A 151 -3.56 13.27 6.04
C LYS A 151 -4.83 14.09 5.85
N ARG A 152 -6.00 13.43 5.72
CA ARG A 152 -7.30 14.12 5.61
C ARG A 152 -7.62 14.92 6.87
N ALA A 153 -7.36 14.39 8.06
CA ALA A 153 -7.61 15.07 9.32
C ALA A 153 -6.80 16.36 9.45
N VAL A 154 -5.52 16.34 9.04
CA VAL A 154 -4.67 17.55 9.02
C VAL A 154 -5.24 18.62 8.10
N VAL A 155 -5.67 18.26 6.88
CA VAL A 155 -6.30 19.19 5.94
C VAL A 155 -7.59 19.76 6.52
N LYS A 156 -8.45 18.90 7.08
CA LYS A 156 -9.71 19.32 7.69
C LYS A 156 -9.49 20.28 8.86
N MET A 157 -8.55 19.98 9.75
CA MET A 157 -8.18 20.87 10.84
C MET A 157 -7.69 22.23 10.31
N ALA A 158 -6.87 22.25 9.26
CA ALA A 158 -6.41 23.50 8.64
C ALA A 158 -7.58 24.31 8.08
N LEU A 159 -8.51 23.67 7.39
CA LEU A 159 -9.73 24.29 6.86
C LEU A 159 -10.62 24.86 7.98
N ASP A 160 -10.76 24.15 9.10
CA ASP A 160 -11.56 24.58 10.25
C ASP A 160 -10.95 25.82 10.96
N THR A 161 -9.66 26.11 10.76
CA THR A 161 -9.03 27.35 11.27
C THR A 161 -9.24 28.58 10.38
N LEU A 162 -9.74 28.39 9.16
CA LEU A 162 -10.00 29.47 8.22
C LEU A 162 -11.38 30.10 8.50
N SER A 163 -11.45 31.42 8.37
CA SER A 163 -12.72 32.13 8.26
C SER A 163 -13.37 31.91 6.90
N TYR A 164 -14.67 32.20 6.76
CA TYR A 164 -15.41 32.01 5.51
C TYR A 164 -14.72 32.68 4.31
N SER A 165 -14.31 33.94 4.44
CA SER A 165 -13.60 34.65 3.36
C SER A 165 -12.21 34.07 3.07
N GLU A 166 -11.55 33.46 4.05
CA GLU A 166 -10.28 32.77 3.84
C GLU A 166 -10.48 31.41 3.14
N GLN A 167 -11.55 30.69 3.44
CA GLN A 167 -11.91 29.44 2.75
C GLN A 167 -12.22 29.71 1.27
N GLU A 168 -13.04 30.73 0.99
CA GLU A 168 -13.36 31.17 -0.37
C GLU A 168 -12.08 31.61 -1.13
N ALA A 169 -11.20 32.36 -0.46
CA ALA A 169 -9.90 32.74 -1.04
C ALA A 169 -9.06 31.52 -1.42
N VAL A 170 -8.95 30.54 -0.53
CA VAL A 170 -8.18 29.31 -0.73
C VAL A 170 -8.71 28.49 -1.89
N GLU A 171 -10.04 28.36 -2.02
CA GLU A 171 -10.65 27.65 -3.14
C GLU A 171 -10.23 28.28 -4.48
N HIS A 172 -10.31 29.61 -4.60
CA HIS A 172 -9.88 30.30 -5.81
C HIS A 172 -8.37 30.22 -6.07
N ILE A 173 -7.54 30.27 -5.03
CA ILE A 173 -6.08 30.14 -5.13
C ILE A 173 -5.72 28.79 -5.75
N PHE A 174 -6.27 27.69 -5.23
CA PHE A 174 -5.92 26.34 -5.68
C PHE A 174 -6.61 25.95 -6.98
N ASN A 175 -7.75 26.55 -7.32
CA ASN A 175 -8.36 26.40 -8.65
C ASN A 175 -7.53 27.08 -9.77
N GLU A 176 -6.76 28.13 -9.45
CA GLU A 176 -5.88 28.81 -10.41
C GLU A 176 -4.47 28.19 -10.45
N LEU A 177 -4.18 27.21 -9.57
CA LEU A 177 -2.94 26.45 -9.56
C LEU A 177 -3.06 25.25 -10.50
N ASP A 178 -2.18 25.16 -11.51
CA ASP A 178 -2.17 24.04 -12.45
C ASP A 178 -1.31 22.88 -11.90
N GLY A 179 -1.89 22.09 -10.99
CA GLY A 179 -1.24 20.91 -10.41
C GLY A 179 -0.89 21.04 -8.92
N LYS A 180 0.25 20.47 -8.51
CA LYS A 180 0.70 20.43 -7.08
C LYS A 180 1.60 21.60 -6.69
N GLU A 181 2.10 22.35 -7.67
CA GLU A 181 3.06 23.44 -7.48
C GLU A 181 2.76 24.57 -8.46
N GLY A 182 3.00 25.81 -8.06
CA GLY A 182 2.80 26.95 -8.95
C GLY A 182 3.13 28.31 -8.34
N PHE A 183 3.07 29.34 -9.18
CA PHE A 183 3.26 30.73 -8.76
C PHE A 183 1.91 31.43 -8.62
N LEU A 184 1.71 32.06 -7.46
CA LEU A 184 0.53 32.85 -7.17
C LEU A 184 0.87 34.32 -7.04
N VAL A 185 0.12 35.18 -7.71
CA VAL A 185 0.15 36.62 -7.49
C VAL A 185 -1.09 37.03 -6.68
N ALA A 186 -0.91 37.24 -5.37
CA ALA A 186 -2.00 37.51 -4.44
C ALA A 186 -2.86 38.73 -4.83
N SER A 187 -2.28 39.77 -5.45
CA SER A 187 -3.05 40.93 -5.93
C SER A 187 -4.03 40.56 -7.03
N LYS A 188 -3.63 39.69 -7.97
CA LYS A 188 -4.48 39.27 -9.10
C LYS A 188 -5.70 38.47 -8.62
N ILE A 189 -5.51 37.61 -7.63
CA ILE A 189 -6.60 36.83 -7.01
C ILE A 189 -7.52 37.74 -6.19
N ALA A 190 -6.93 38.65 -5.39
CA ALA A 190 -7.68 39.63 -4.60
C ALA A 190 -8.64 40.46 -5.46
N ASP A 191 -8.15 40.98 -6.59
CA ASP A 191 -8.94 41.80 -7.51
C ASP A 191 -10.04 41.00 -8.23
N LYS A 192 -9.82 39.70 -8.48
CA LYS A 192 -10.77 38.80 -9.16
C LYS A 192 -11.92 38.34 -8.25
N VAL A 193 -11.63 38.08 -6.99
CA VAL A 193 -12.59 37.57 -5.99
C VAL A 193 -13.22 38.72 -5.19
N GLY A 194 -12.64 39.92 -5.22
CA GLY A 194 -13.15 41.08 -4.50
C GLY A 194 -12.81 41.07 -2.99
N ILE A 195 -11.73 40.40 -2.62
CA ILE A 195 -11.24 40.30 -1.23
C ILE A 195 -9.94 41.07 -1.03
N THR A 196 -9.58 41.35 0.22
CA THR A 196 -8.30 42.02 0.51
C THR A 196 -7.13 41.04 0.40
N ARG A 197 -5.97 41.53 -0.05
CA ARG A 197 -4.74 40.72 -0.15
C ARG A 197 -4.34 40.08 1.19
N SER A 198 -4.67 40.73 2.32
CA SER A 198 -4.38 40.21 3.66
C SER A 198 -5.14 38.92 3.97
N VAL A 199 -6.36 38.75 3.43
CA VAL A 199 -7.13 37.49 3.59
C VAL A 199 -6.38 36.33 2.95
N ILE A 200 -5.88 36.52 1.72
CA ILE A 200 -5.08 35.51 0.99
C ILE A 200 -3.80 35.15 1.75
N VAL A 201 -3.04 36.16 2.19
CA VAL A 201 -1.78 35.94 2.91
C VAL A 201 -2.01 35.22 4.24
N ASN A 202 -3.07 35.58 4.98
CA ASN A 202 -3.41 34.92 6.23
C ASN A 202 -3.83 33.46 6.02
N ALA A 203 -4.64 33.18 5.00
CA ALA A 203 -5.05 31.82 4.68
C ALA A 203 -3.85 30.93 4.31
N LEU A 204 -2.96 31.43 3.44
CA LEU A 204 -1.71 30.73 3.09
C LEU A 204 -0.83 30.47 4.31
N ARG A 205 -0.69 31.45 5.20
CA ARG A 205 0.10 31.32 6.44
C ARG A 205 -0.48 30.26 7.38
N LYS A 206 -1.81 30.14 7.49
CA LYS A 206 -2.47 29.10 8.29
C LYS A 206 -2.22 27.71 7.72
N PHE A 207 -2.30 27.56 6.39
CA PHE A 207 -2.02 26.28 5.72
C PHE A 207 -0.54 25.88 5.81
N GLU A 208 0.37 26.83 5.69
CA GLU A 208 1.80 26.62 5.91
C GLU A 208 2.07 26.21 7.37
N SER A 209 1.41 26.85 8.33
CA SER A 209 1.53 26.50 9.76
C SER A 209 1.00 25.08 10.07
N ALA A 210 0.00 24.61 9.33
CA ALA A 210 -0.55 23.26 9.44
C ALA A 210 0.27 22.20 8.67
N GLY A 211 1.35 22.60 7.96
CA GLY A 211 2.16 21.70 7.15
C GLY A 211 1.42 21.14 5.91
N VAL A 212 0.35 21.82 5.48
CA VAL A 212 -0.45 21.41 4.32
C VAL A 212 0.20 21.90 3.03
N ILE A 213 0.83 23.08 3.07
CA ILE A 213 1.55 23.70 1.96
C ILE A 213 2.92 24.20 2.43
N GLU A 214 3.77 24.51 1.47
CA GLU A 214 4.97 25.31 1.66
C GLU A 214 4.88 26.55 0.79
N SER A 215 5.22 27.72 1.34
CA SER A 215 5.19 28.98 0.61
C SER A 215 6.57 29.64 0.58
N ARG A 216 6.96 30.16 -0.59
CA ARG A 216 8.19 30.93 -0.75
C ARG A 216 7.93 32.22 -1.49
N SER A 217 8.09 33.35 -0.80
CA SER A 217 7.97 34.67 -1.43
C SER A 217 9.11 34.93 -2.41
N LEU A 218 8.77 35.34 -3.64
CA LEU A 218 9.71 35.80 -4.67
C LEU A 218 9.56 37.31 -4.93
N GLY A 219 9.00 38.05 -3.97
CA GLY A 219 8.76 39.48 -4.09
C GLY A 219 7.77 39.80 -5.20
N MET A 220 8.20 40.62 -6.17
CA MET A 220 7.33 41.10 -7.26
C MET A 220 6.87 39.99 -8.22
N LYS A 221 7.57 38.85 -8.26
CA LYS A 221 7.18 37.70 -9.08
C LYS A 221 6.02 36.89 -8.49
N GLY A 222 5.62 37.19 -7.26
CA GLY A 222 4.58 36.47 -6.52
C GLY A 222 5.16 35.51 -5.49
N THR A 223 4.31 34.60 -5.03
CA THR A 223 4.65 33.56 -4.05
C THR A 223 4.61 32.20 -4.74
N PHE A 224 5.70 31.45 -4.64
CA PHE A 224 5.70 30.04 -5.03
C PHE A 224 5.00 29.24 -3.94
N ILE A 225 4.07 28.37 -4.34
CA ILE A 225 3.33 27.49 -3.44
C ILE A 225 3.53 26.05 -3.89
N ARG A 226 3.78 25.17 -2.93
CA ARG A 226 3.85 23.72 -3.12
C ARG A 226 2.91 23.03 -2.14
N ILE A 227 2.05 22.15 -2.65
CA ILE A 227 1.14 21.34 -1.83
C ILE A 227 1.93 20.16 -1.27
N LEU A 228 1.98 20.04 0.06
CA LEU A 228 2.65 18.94 0.76
C LEU A 228 1.70 17.76 1.01
N ASN A 229 0.41 18.05 1.19
CA ASN A 229 -0.62 17.05 1.48
C ASN A 229 -1.53 16.80 0.26
N ASP A 230 -1.47 15.58 -0.28
CA ASP A 230 -2.25 15.15 -1.45
C ASP A 230 -3.78 15.15 -1.22
N GLN A 231 -4.24 15.14 0.04
CA GLN A 231 -5.66 15.22 0.39
C GLN A 231 -6.23 16.64 0.35
N LEU A 232 -5.40 17.68 0.09
CA LEU A 232 -5.88 19.06 0.06
C LEU A 232 -6.92 19.31 -1.04
N LEU A 233 -6.57 19.03 -2.29
CA LEU A 233 -7.44 19.31 -3.44
C LEU A 233 -8.77 18.50 -3.35
N PRO A 234 -8.76 17.19 -3.04
CA PRO A 234 -9.99 16.42 -2.86
C PRO A 234 -10.92 16.96 -1.76
N GLU A 235 -10.37 17.44 -0.63
CA GLU A 235 -11.19 17.99 0.45
C GLU A 235 -11.74 19.39 0.10
N LEU A 236 -11.00 20.20 -0.66
CA LEU A 236 -11.51 21.47 -1.19
C LEU A 236 -12.68 21.27 -2.17
N GLU A 237 -12.59 20.27 -3.06
CA GLU A 237 -13.69 19.95 -3.99
C GLU A 237 -14.97 19.52 -3.27
N LYS A 238 -14.85 18.79 -2.15
CA LYS A 238 -16.01 18.40 -1.32
C LYS A 238 -16.69 19.60 -0.67
N LEU A 239 -15.92 20.62 -0.27
CA LEU A 239 -16.47 21.86 0.27
C LEU A 239 -17.25 22.65 -0.77
N ARG A 240 -16.78 22.69 -2.03
CA ARG A 240 -17.49 23.37 -3.13
C ARG A 240 -18.85 22.75 -3.45
N ASN A 241 -18.98 21.44 -3.26
CA ASN A 241 -20.21 20.69 -3.57
C ASN A 241 -21.21 20.64 -2.40
N ARG A 242 -20.99 21.41 -1.32
CA ARG A 242 -21.95 21.60 -0.22
C ARG A 242 -22.83 22.81 -0.46
#